data_AF-A0A9D1DRK8-F1
#
_entry.id   AF-A0A9D1DRK8-F1
#
_cell.length_a   1.000
_cell.length_b   1.000
_cell.length_c   1.000
_cell.angle_alpha   90.00
_cell.angle_beta   90.00
_cell.angle_gamma   90.00
#
_symmetry.space_group_name_H-M   'P 1'
#
loop_
_entity.id
_entity.type
_entity.pdbx_description
1 polymer ?
#
loop_
_entity_poly.entity_id
_entity_poly.type
_entity_poly.pdbx_seq_one_letter_code
_entity_poly.pdbx_strand_id
1 'polypeptide(L)'
;MLPLPQTDISPDFGRMDSESREEKQRAFEEYEARQKSRYETGKRLVYLTAGIYTVYGLLDLILNFSFGGIISFCVEIGLSIALCCGVRWVRWWLAIGNLLSSFLLLLLAFEAAPEGLPGWFWAFWAVSIAASIITAVLLIWNKSVREFLYQQAN
;
A
#
# COMPACT_ATOMS: atom_id res chain seq x y z
N MET A 1 32.19 9.63 12.26
CA MET A 1 30.81 10.12 12.24
C MET A 1 30.68 11.15 13.34
N LEU A 2 30.44 12.42 13.00
CA LEU A 2 30.21 13.45 14.00
C LEU A 2 28.84 13.16 14.65
N PRO A 3 28.75 13.04 15.99
CA PRO A 3 27.46 12.89 16.64
C PRO A 3 26.62 14.13 16.34
N LEU A 4 25.37 13.92 15.93
CA LEU A 4 24.45 15.02 15.65
C LEU A 4 24.28 15.88 16.92
N PRO A 5 24.25 17.22 16.79
CA PRO A 5 24.04 18.09 17.93
C PRO A 5 22.74 17.75 18.64
N GLN A 6 22.75 17.69 19.98
CA GLN A 6 21.61 17.24 20.79
C GLN A 6 20.33 18.07 20.56
N THR A 7 20.46 19.30 20.07
CA THR A 7 19.33 20.16 19.69
C THR A 7 18.45 19.54 18.59
N ASP A 8 19.00 18.71 17.72
CA ASP A 8 18.24 18.01 16.66
C ASP A 8 17.59 16.71 17.16
N ILE A 9 18.09 16.16 18.29
CA ILE A 9 17.62 14.92 18.91
C ILE A 9 16.52 15.22 19.94
N SER A 10 16.59 16.38 20.58
CA SER A 10 15.59 16.92 21.50
C SER A 10 15.45 18.42 21.24
N PRO A 11 14.43 18.86 20.48
CA PRO A 11 14.24 20.28 20.20
C PRO A 11 14.07 21.06 21.51
N ASP A 12 14.97 22.01 21.78
CA ASP A 12 14.81 22.92 22.91
C ASP A 12 13.81 24.01 22.54
N PHE A 13 12.54 23.73 22.84
CA PHE A 13 11.40 24.62 22.60
C PHE A 13 11.46 25.93 23.40
N GLY A 14 12.41 26.07 24.33
CA GLY A 14 12.48 27.17 25.27
C GLY A 14 13.18 28.42 24.78
N ARG A 15 13.82 28.44 23.61
CA ARG A 15 14.82 29.48 23.28
C ARG A 15 14.35 30.61 22.36
N MET A 16 13.25 30.47 21.60
CA MET A 16 12.95 31.41 20.49
C MET A 16 11.48 31.76 20.17
N ASP A 17 10.44 31.34 20.92
CA ASP A 17 9.06 31.75 20.58
C ASP A 17 8.25 32.24 21.78
N SER A 18 7.32 33.16 21.51
CA SER A 18 6.37 33.77 22.44
C SER A 18 5.26 32.84 22.94
N GLU A 19 5.21 31.59 22.47
CA GLU A 19 4.27 30.56 22.91
C GLU A 19 4.81 29.83 24.14
N SER A 20 3.92 29.47 25.07
CA SER A 20 4.32 28.81 26.31
C SER A 20 4.96 27.44 26.02
N ARG A 21 5.96 27.04 26.80
CA ARG A 21 6.62 25.72 26.66
C ARG A 21 5.60 24.56 26.68
N GLU A 22 4.50 24.73 27.42
CA GLU A 22 3.41 23.75 27.51
C GLU A 22 2.61 23.63 26.20
N GLU A 23 2.36 24.73 25.48
CA GLU A 23 1.67 24.70 24.19
C GLU A 23 2.49 23.99 23.11
N LYS A 24 3.81 24.21 23.10
CA LYS A 24 4.72 23.52 22.18
C LYS A 24 4.86 22.03 22.49
N GLN A 25 4.94 21.68 23.77
CA GLN A 25 4.96 20.29 24.22
C GLN A 25 3.69 19.56 23.77
N ARG A 26 2.51 20.16 23.99
CA ARG A 26 1.22 19.63 23.53
C ARG A 26 1.14 19.50 22.02
N ALA A 27 1.59 20.52 21.28
CA ALA A 27 1.62 20.47 19.83
C ALA A 27 2.50 19.30 19.35
N PHE A 28 3.68 19.12 19.94
CA PHE A 28 4.59 18.02 19.63
C PHE A 28 3.98 16.65 19.91
N GLU A 29 3.36 16.46 21.08
CA GLU A 29 2.65 15.22 21.43
C GLU A 29 1.52 14.92 20.45
N GLU A 30 0.74 15.92 20.04
CA GLU A 30 -0.30 15.74 19.02
C GLU A 30 0.29 15.40 17.64
N TYR A 31 1.44 15.97 17.28
CA TYR A 31 2.14 15.62 16.03
C TYR A 31 2.63 14.16 16.06
N GLU A 32 3.20 13.72 17.17
CA GLU A 32 3.69 12.35 17.36
C GLU A 32 2.53 11.35 17.35
N ALA A 33 1.43 11.64 18.05
CA ALA A 33 0.22 10.82 18.03
C ALA A 33 -0.37 10.69 16.61
N ARG A 34 -0.42 11.80 15.87
CA ARG A 34 -0.86 11.81 14.46
C ARG A 34 0.08 11.02 13.55
N GLN A 35 1.40 11.09 13.75
CA GLN A 35 2.36 10.29 13.00
C GLN A 35 2.21 8.79 13.28
N LYS A 36 2.09 8.41 14.55
CA LYS A 36 1.93 7.00 14.95
C LYS A 36 0.66 6.39 14.35
N SER A 37 -0.46 7.10 14.41
CA SER A 37 -1.73 6.67 13.81
C SER A 37 -1.61 6.48 12.28
N ARG A 38 -0.93 7.40 11.59
CA ARG A 38 -0.69 7.27 10.14
C ARG A 38 0.24 6.11 9.82
N TYR A 39 1.29 5.90 10.60
CA TYR A 39 2.18 4.77 10.44
C TYR A 39 1.45 3.44 10.59
N GLU A 40 0.64 3.28 11.64
CA GLU A 40 -0.16 2.07 11.86
C GLU A 40 -1.17 1.82 10.73
N THR A 41 -1.79 2.88 10.22
CA THR A 41 -2.72 2.79 9.09
C THR A 41 -1.99 2.38 7.80
N GLY A 42 -0.85 2.99 7.51
CA GLY A 42 -0.01 2.66 6.36
C GLY A 42 0.49 1.21 6.41
N LYS A 43 0.94 0.77 7.59
CA LYS A 43 1.31 -0.63 7.86
C LYS A 43 0.14 -1.56 7.54
N ARG A 44 -1.04 -1.33 8.13
CA ARG A 44 -2.21 -2.18 7.90
C ARG A 44 -2.56 -2.32 6.42
N LEU A 45 -2.54 -1.21 5.67
CA LEU A 45 -2.83 -1.21 4.23
C LEU A 45 -1.81 -2.03 3.41
N VAL A 46 -0.52 -1.88 3.72
CA VAL A 46 0.54 -2.65 3.05
C VAL A 46 0.40 -4.14 3.32
N TYR A 47 0.20 -4.53 4.59
CA TYR A 47 0.01 -5.93 4.97
C TYR A 47 -1.27 -6.54 4.38
N LEU A 48 -2.37 -5.78 4.31
CA LEU A 48 -3.59 -6.23 3.65
C LEU A 48 -3.34 -6.48 2.16
N THR A 49 -2.65 -5.56 1.48
CA THR A 49 -2.32 -5.70 0.06
C THR A 49 -1.44 -6.93 -0.16
N ALA A 50 -0.36 -7.07 0.59
CA ALA A 50 0.53 -8.22 0.53
C ALA A 50 -0.21 -9.54 0.81
N GLY A 51 -1.11 -9.56 1.80
CA GLY A 51 -1.94 -10.72 2.12
C GLY A 51 -2.85 -11.11 0.96
N ILE A 52 -3.54 -10.14 0.35
CA ILE A 52 -4.42 -10.38 -0.81
C ILE A 52 -3.63 -11.01 -1.96
N TYR A 53 -2.48 -10.44 -2.33
CA TYR A 53 -1.64 -10.99 -3.40
C TYR A 53 -1.13 -12.39 -3.07
N THR A 54 -0.71 -12.63 -1.82
CA THR A 54 -0.25 -13.96 -1.41
C THR A 54 -1.36 -15.02 -1.51
N VAL A 55 -2.59 -14.67 -1.13
CA VAL A 55 -3.76 -15.56 -1.25
C VAL A 55 -4.12 -15.81 -2.71
N TYR A 56 -4.10 -14.76 -3.55
CA TYR A 56 -4.35 -14.92 -4.99
C TYR A 56 -3.33 -15.82 -5.66
N GLY A 57 -2.03 -15.60 -5.43
CA GLY A 57 -0.98 -16.44 -5.98
C GLY A 57 -1.07 -17.89 -5.50
N LEU A 58 -1.46 -18.10 -4.24
CA LEU A 58 -1.67 -19.45 -3.72
C LEU A 58 -2.87 -20.15 -4.39
N LEU A 59 -3.97 -19.42 -4.60
CA LEU A 59 -5.13 -19.95 -5.31
C LEU A 59 -4.79 -20.29 -6.76
N ASP A 60 -4.08 -19.42 -7.47
CA ASP A 60 -3.67 -19.69 -8.85
C ASP A 60 -2.72 -20.90 -8.94
N LEU A 61 -1.77 -21.01 -8.00
CA LEU A 61 -0.89 -22.18 -7.94
C LEU A 61 -1.65 -23.49 -7.72
N ILE A 62 -2.69 -23.48 -6.87
CA ILE A 62 -3.51 -24.67 -6.59
C ILE A 62 -4.40 -25.02 -7.79
N LEU A 63 -5.01 -24.02 -8.44
CA LEU A 63 -5.95 -24.23 -9.54
C LEU A 63 -5.24 -24.53 -10.87
N ASN A 64 -4.09 -23.92 -11.12
CA ASN A 64 -3.32 -24.00 -12.36
C ASN A 64 -1.88 -24.43 -12.09
N PHE A 65 -1.71 -25.62 -11.50
CA PHE A 65 -0.40 -26.15 -11.15
C PHE A 65 0.46 -26.38 -12.41
N SER A 66 1.31 -25.40 -12.71
CA SER A 66 2.19 -25.36 -13.87
C SER A 66 3.52 -24.72 -13.48
N PHE A 67 4.58 -25.02 -14.24
CA PHE A 67 5.89 -24.41 -13.99
C PHE A 67 5.84 -22.88 -14.06
N GLY A 68 5.02 -22.33 -14.97
CA GLY A 68 4.77 -20.90 -15.05
C GLY A 68 4.08 -20.35 -13.79
N GLY A 69 3.06 -21.05 -13.29
CA GLY A 69 2.36 -20.66 -12.05
C GLY A 69 3.27 -20.64 -10.83
N ILE A 70 4.22 -21.58 -10.72
CA ILE A 70 5.22 -21.58 -9.63
C ILE A 70 6.11 -20.32 -9.69
N ILE A 71 6.56 -19.92 -10.89
CA ILE A 71 7.38 -18.72 -11.05
C ILE A 71 6.57 -17.46 -10.69
N SER A 72 5.34 -17.34 -11.21
CA SER A 72 4.45 -16.22 -10.91
C SER A 72 4.20 -16.10 -9.40
N PHE A 73 3.93 -17.21 -8.73
CA PHE A 73 3.75 -17.25 -7.28
C PHE A 73 4.99 -16.77 -6.50
N CYS A 74 6.18 -17.25 -6.88
CA CYS A 74 7.43 -16.80 -6.27
C CYS A 74 7.65 -15.29 -6.45
N VAL A 75 7.31 -14.75 -7.63
CA VAL A 75 7.40 -13.32 -7.92
C VAL A 75 6.40 -12.53 -7.07
N GLU A 76 5.15 -12.99 -6.95
CA GLU A 76 4.13 -12.34 -6.13
C GLU A 76 4.47 -12.31 -4.64
N ILE A 77 5.00 -13.42 -4.10
CA ILE A 77 5.51 -13.46 -2.73
C ILE A 77 6.71 -12.52 -2.57
N GLY A 78 7.66 -12.55 -3.50
CA GLY A 78 8.83 -11.69 -3.45
C GLY A 78 8.46 -10.21 -3.44
N LEU A 79 7.50 -9.81 -4.28
CA LEU A 79 6.99 -8.44 -4.32
C LEU A 79 6.20 -8.08 -3.05
N SER A 80 5.42 -9.01 -2.51
CA SER A 80 4.68 -8.81 -1.25
C SER A 80 5.65 -8.57 -0.08
N ILE A 81 6.72 -9.35 0.00
CA ILE A 81 7.79 -9.16 1.01
C ILE A 81 8.50 -7.83 0.76
N ALA A 82 8.88 -7.52 -0.48
CA ALA A 82 9.56 -6.27 -0.80
C ALA A 82 8.71 -5.04 -0.46
N LEU A 83 7.39 -5.10 -0.65
CA LEU A 83 6.47 -4.04 -0.23
C LEU A 83 6.46 -3.88 1.30
N CYS A 84 6.43 -4.99 2.04
CA CYS A 84 6.54 -4.99 3.50
C CYS A 84 7.89 -4.49 4.01
N CYS A 85 8.98 -4.68 3.25
CA CYS A 85 10.32 -4.18 3.56
C CYS A 85 10.53 -2.69 3.22
N GLY A 86 9.53 -1.96 2.74
CA GLY A 86 9.67 -0.54 2.44
C GLY A 86 10.17 -0.21 1.03
N VAL A 87 10.24 -1.19 0.12
CA VAL A 87 10.82 -0.98 -1.22
C VAL A 87 9.91 -0.09 -2.08
N ARG A 88 10.37 1.13 -2.35
CA ARG A 88 9.55 2.20 -2.94
C ARG A 88 9.09 1.95 -4.38
N TRP A 89 9.90 1.27 -5.20
CA TRP A 89 9.55 1.02 -6.60
C TRP A 89 8.44 -0.04 -6.75
N VAL A 90 8.37 -1.00 -5.82
CA VAL A 90 7.33 -2.05 -5.80
C VAL A 90 5.94 -1.43 -5.66
N ARG A 91 5.80 -0.34 -4.90
CA ARG A 91 4.56 0.44 -4.81
C ARG A 91 4.04 0.87 -6.18
N TRP A 92 4.92 1.42 -7.02
CA TRP A 92 4.55 1.89 -8.36
C TRP A 92 4.27 0.72 -9.30
N TRP A 93 5.05 -0.34 -9.19
CA TRP A 93 4.84 -1.56 -9.97
C TRP A 93 3.47 -2.17 -9.70
N LEU A 94 3.08 -2.30 -8.42
CA LEU A 94 1.76 -2.79 -8.03
C LEU A 94 0.64 -1.82 -8.43
N ALA A 95 0.84 -0.51 -8.30
CA ALA A 95 -0.17 0.47 -8.71
C ALA A 95 -0.45 0.40 -10.22
N ILE A 96 0.61 0.37 -11.04
CA ILE A 96 0.50 0.24 -12.50
C ILE A 96 -0.11 -1.12 -12.86
N GLY A 97 0.31 -2.20 -12.20
CA GLY A 97 -0.25 -3.54 -12.39
C GLY A 97 -1.76 -3.59 -12.13
N ASN A 98 -2.23 -2.96 -11.05
CA ASN A 98 -3.67 -2.88 -10.74
C ASN A 98 -4.46 -2.04 -11.75
N LEU A 99 -3.89 -0.92 -12.24
CA LEU A 99 -4.52 -0.12 -13.29
C LEU A 99 -4.61 -0.89 -14.61
N LEU A 100 -3.53 -1.57 -14.99
CA LEU A 100 -3.51 -2.41 -16.20
C LEU A 100 -4.52 -3.56 -16.07
N SER A 101 -4.54 -4.25 -14.92
CA SER A 101 -5.51 -5.32 -14.66
C SER A 101 -6.95 -4.79 -14.74
N SER A 102 -7.25 -3.64 -14.15
CA SER A 102 -8.57 -3.01 -14.24
C SER A 102 -8.98 -2.70 -15.68
N PHE A 103 -8.04 -2.21 -16.49
CA PHE A 103 -8.25 -1.92 -17.90
C PHE A 103 -8.48 -3.20 -18.72
N LEU A 104 -7.65 -4.23 -18.51
CA LEU A 104 -7.79 -5.52 -19.18
C LEU A 104 -9.09 -6.23 -18.81
N LEU A 105 -9.48 -6.18 -17.53
CA LEU A 105 -10.79 -6.61 -17.09
C LEU A 105 -11.81 -5.84 -17.91
N LEU A 106 -11.89 -4.51 -17.82
CA LEU A 106 -12.87 -3.70 -18.54
C LEU A 106 -12.98 -4.03 -20.05
N LEU A 107 -11.88 -4.28 -20.76
CA LEU A 107 -11.94 -4.75 -22.15
C LEU A 107 -12.65 -6.09 -22.31
N LEU A 108 -12.32 -7.06 -21.45
CA LEU A 108 -12.96 -8.37 -21.42
C LEU A 108 -14.48 -8.29 -21.12
N ALA A 109 -14.96 -7.24 -20.42
CA ALA A 109 -16.40 -7.00 -20.27
C ALA A 109 -17.05 -6.71 -21.59
N PHE A 110 -16.47 -5.78 -22.35
CA PHE A 110 -17.07 -5.37 -23.60
C PHE A 110 -17.17 -6.54 -24.57
N GLU A 111 -16.19 -7.44 -24.52
CA GLU A 111 -16.19 -8.67 -25.30
C GLU A 111 -17.19 -9.71 -24.78
N ALA A 112 -17.36 -9.87 -23.46
CA ALA A 112 -18.27 -10.85 -22.86
C ALA A 112 -19.72 -10.36 -22.72
N ALA A 113 -19.99 -9.06 -22.88
CA ALA A 113 -21.32 -8.45 -22.81
C ALA A 113 -22.37 -9.09 -23.75
N PRO A 114 -22.03 -9.47 -25.00
CA PRO A 114 -22.97 -10.11 -25.93
C PRO A 114 -23.35 -11.55 -25.54
N GLU A 115 -22.57 -12.22 -24.69
CA GLU A 115 -22.77 -13.64 -24.37
C GLU A 115 -23.94 -13.91 -23.40
N GLY A 116 -24.60 -12.86 -22.90
CA GLY A 116 -25.79 -13.01 -22.05
C GLY A 116 -25.50 -13.64 -20.69
N LEU A 117 -24.31 -13.40 -20.14
CA LEU A 117 -23.89 -13.95 -18.86
C LEU A 117 -24.83 -13.54 -17.70
N PRO A 118 -24.98 -14.40 -16.66
CA PRO A 118 -25.84 -14.11 -15.51
C PRO A 118 -25.50 -12.79 -14.82
N GLY A 119 -26.51 -12.07 -14.31
CA GLY A 119 -26.30 -10.77 -13.64
C GLY A 119 -25.36 -10.81 -12.42
N TRP A 120 -25.27 -11.93 -11.71
CA TRP A 120 -24.33 -12.08 -10.58
C TRP A 120 -22.87 -12.05 -11.04
N PHE A 121 -22.58 -12.51 -12.26
CA PHE A 121 -21.25 -12.46 -12.85
C PHE A 121 -20.83 -11.00 -13.01
N TRP A 122 -21.68 -10.17 -13.63
CA TRP A 122 -21.44 -8.73 -13.79
C TRP A 122 -21.24 -8.00 -12.46
N ALA A 123 -21.99 -8.37 -11.42
CA ALA A 123 -21.83 -7.80 -10.09
C ALA A 123 -20.45 -8.14 -9.47
N PHE A 124 -20.05 -9.41 -9.48
CA PHE A 124 -18.73 -9.84 -9.01
C PHE A 124 -17.59 -9.15 -9.76
N TRP A 125 -17.79 -9.00 -11.06
CA TRP A 125 -16.80 -8.49 -11.98
C TRP A 125 -16.62 -6.96 -11.85
N ALA A 126 -17.71 -6.23 -11.65
CA ALA A 126 -17.68 -4.80 -11.28
C ALA A 126 -16.97 -4.57 -9.93
N VAL A 127 -17.22 -5.43 -8.93
CA VAL A 127 -16.52 -5.36 -7.64
C VAL A 127 -15.02 -5.59 -7.80
N SER A 128 -14.62 -6.54 -8.64
CA SER A 128 -13.21 -6.83 -8.92
C SER A 128 -12.49 -5.62 -9.55
N ILE A 129 -13.11 -4.97 -10.54
CA ILE A 129 -12.56 -3.74 -11.14
C ILE A 129 -12.47 -2.61 -10.10
N ALA A 130 -13.53 -2.40 -9.32
CA ALA A 130 -13.54 -1.36 -8.30
C ALA A 130 -12.43 -1.58 -7.26
N ALA A 131 -12.25 -2.82 -6.80
CA ALA A 131 -11.21 -3.18 -5.83
C ALA A 131 -9.80 -2.89 -6.37
N SER A 132 -9.53 -3.24 -7.63
CA SER A 132 -8.25 -2.97 -8.29
C SER A 132 -7.97 -1.47 -8.43
N ILE A 133 -8.95 -0.68 -8.84
CA ILE A 133 -8.83 0.79 -8.92
C ILE A 133 -8.59 1.39 -7.54
N ILE A 134 -9.37 0.99 -6.53
CA ILE A 134 -9.21 1.47 -5.15
C ILE A 134 -7.81 1.16 -4.64
N THR A 135 -7.30 -0.04 -4.89
CA THR A 135 -5.97 -0.47 -4.46
C THR A 135 -4.88 0.36 -5.14
N ALA A 136 -5.00 0.61 -6.45
CA ALA A 136 -4.08 1.49 -7.17
C ALA A 136 -4.09 2.92 -6.61
N VAL A 137 -5.27 3.51 -6.41
CA VAL A 137 -5.42 4.87 -5.87
C VAL A 137 -4.85 4.97 -4.45
N LEU A 138 -5.11 3.97 -3.60
CA LEU A 138 -4.57 3.90 -2.25
C LEU A 138 -3.03 3.84 -2.28
N LEU A 139 -2.43 3.04 -3.16
CA LEU A 139 -0.97 2.95 -3.25
C LEU A 139 -0.32 4.25 -3.78
N ILE A 140 -0.98 4.95 -4.70
CA ILE A 140 -0.44 6.19 -5.30
C ILE A 140 -0.60 7.38 -4.34
N TRP A 141 -1.81 7.62 -3.84
CA TRP A 141 -2.17 8.87 -3.16
C TRP A 141 -2.23 8.79 -1.63
N ASN A 142 -2.26 7.59 -1.02
CA ASN A 142 -2.38 7.52 0.43
C ASN A 142 -1.07 7.97 1.11
N LYS A 143 -1.14 9.12 1.78
CA LYS A 143 -0.03 9.72 2.53
C LYS A 143 0.52 8.77 3.61
N SER A 144 -0.35 7.98 4.23
CA SER A 144 0.01 7.01 5.28
C SER A 144 0.88 5.87 4.74
N VAL A 145 0.58 5.37 3.53
CA VAL A 145 1.41 4.33 2.86
C VAL A 145 2.78 4.90 2.52
N ARG A 146 2.83 6.16 2.05
CA ARG A 146 4.08 6.84 1.74
C ARG A 146 4.94 7.05 3.00
N GLU A 147 4.33 7.49 4.10
CA GLU A 147 5.02 7.70 5.38
C GLU A 147 5.57 6.37 5.94
N PHE A 148 4.79 5.29 5.89
CA PHE A 148 5.23 3.95 6.29
C PHE A 148 6.46 3.47 5.50
N LEU A 149 6.40 3.49 4.17
CA LEU A 149 7.53 3.05 3.33
C LEU A 149 8.77 3.94 3.51
N TYR A 150 8.59 5.22 3.85
CA TYR A 150 9.70 6.12 4.14
C TYR A 150 10.41 5.76 5.44
N GLN A 151 9.64 5.50 6.50
CA GLN A 151 10.20 5.15 7.81
C GLN A 151 10.84 3.76 7.82
N GLN A 152 10.33 2.81 7.03
CA GLN A 152 10.87 1.45 7.02
C GLN A 152 12.10 1.27 6.10
N ALA A 153 12.29 2.17 5.13
CA ALA A 153 13.46 2.16 4.25
C ALA A 153 14.70 2.83 4.87
N ASN A 154 14.54 3.53 6.00
CA ASN A 154 15.60 4.22 6.75
C ASN A 154 15.98 3.40 7.99
#